data_AF-A0A438IT67-F1
#
_entry.id   AF-A0A438IT67-F1
#
_cell.length_a   1.000
_cell.length_b   1.000
_cell.length_c   1.000
_cell.angle_alpha   90.00
_cell.angle_beta   90.00
_cell.angle_gamma   90.00
#
_symmetry.space_group_name_H-M   'P 1'
#
loop_
_entity.id
_entity.type
_entity.pdbx_description
1 polymer ?
#
loop_
_entity_poly.entity_id
_entity_poly.type
_entity_poly.pdbx_seq_one_letter_code
_entity_poly.pdbx_strand_id
1 'polypeptide(L)'
;MIFGAYIQLGSLHVASKAFNHITFENLHSWNTILASHSKNKCFYDVLQLFKRMLKEGKLVDSFNLVFAVKACFGLSLFQGAKLFHSLAIKLRLEGDPYVAPALMNVYTELGSLEEAHKVFEEVPLKNSVIWGVMIKGYLNFSEEFGVFELFSRMRRSGFELDPFVVEGLIQACGNVYAGKEGKTFHGLQMLADSVTPNSVTFASIVLACSSLGSLKQGRSVHGYMIRNGVELDVKNYTSFIDMYAKCGCIVTAYRVFCQIPEKNVFSWSTMINGFGMHGLCAEALNLFYEMRSVNQLPNSVTFVSVLSACSHSGRIEEGWSHFKSMSRDYGITPVEEHYACMVDLLGRAGKIDEALSFINNMPTEPGASAWGALLGACRIHRRAELAEEVAKKLLPLESDQSGVYVMLSNIYADVGMWEMVKKTRLKMCEKGLLKIVGFTSIEIKEKLYLFSSEDRFAYKNTQIESLWNSLKERMRELGYVPDLRFVLHDVDDEVKQEVLCGHSEKLAIVFGLLNSGEGMPIRITKNMRVCGDCHTASKFISLITRRKIIMRDVKRFHHVQDGVCSCGDYW
;
A
#
# COMPACT_ATOMS: atom_id res chain seq x y z
N MET A 1 31.46 -49.23 9.10
CA MET A 1 30.61 -49.42 10.31
C MET A 1 31.20 -48.81 11.59
N ILE A 2 32.54 -48.68 11.75
CA ILE A 2 33.13 -48.11 12.99
C ILE A 2 32.98 -46.58 13.08
N PHE A 3 33.29 -45.82 12.01
CA PHE A 3 33.17 -44.35 12.06
C PHE A 3 31.72 -43.85 12.17
N GLY A 4 30.75 -44.59 11.63
CA GLY A 4 29.31 -44.31 11.80
C GLY A 4 28.86 -44.37 13.27
N ALA A 5 29.41 -45.29 14.06
CA ALA A 5 29.15 -45.35 15.50
C ALA A 5 29.74 -44.14 16.24
N TYR A 6 30.95 -43.69 15.87
CA TYR A 6 31.53 -42.45 16.43
C TYR A 6 30.72 -41.19 16.08
N ILE A 7 30.08 -41.15 14.91
CA ILE A 7 29.15 -40.07 14.53
C ILE A 7 27.91 -40.07 15.42
N GLN A 8 27.34 -41.24 15.73
CA GLN A 8 26.19 -41.36 16.64
C GLN A 8 26.54 -40.97 18.08
N LEU A 9 27.79 -41.19 18.50
CA LEU A 9 28.32 -40.81 19.82
C LEU A 9 28.82 -39.36 19.90
N GLY A 10 28.61 -38.54 18.85
CA GLY A 10 28.98 -37.11 18.83
C GLY A 10 30.48 -36.80 18.66
N SER A 11 31.32 -37.82 18.41
CA SER A 11 32.78 -37.66 18.32
C SER A 11 33.27 -37.48 16.87
N LEU A 12 33.04 -36.28 16.28
CA LEU A 12 33.39 -35.97 14.88
C LEU A 12 34.88 -36.11 14.56
N HIS A 13 35.76 -35.76 15.50
CA HIS A 13 37.22 -35.85 15.33
C HIS A 13 37.70 -37.29 15.19
N VAL A 14 37.17 -38.19 16.03
CA VAL A 14 37.49 -39.63 16.01
C VAL A 14 36.91 -40.29 14.76
N ALA A 15 35.70 -39.89 14.35
CA ALA A 15 35.09 -40.35 13.12
C ALA A 15 35.89 -39.95 11.86
N SER A 16 36.43 -38.72 11.82
CA SER A 16 37.24 -38.23 10.69
C SER A 16 38.60 -38.93 10.61
N LYS A 17 39.24 -39.20 11.75
CA LYS A 17 40.46 -40.03 11.80
C LYS A 17 40.18 -41.46 11.35
N ALA A 18 39.10 -42.07 11.84
CA ALA A 18 38.72 -43.42 11.45
C ALA A 18 38.40 -43.52 9.96
N PHE A 19 37.79 -42.49 9.36
CA PHE A 19 37.52 -42.43 7.92
C PHE A 19 38.81 -42.48 7.08
N ASN A 20 39.85 -41.73 7.47
CA ASN A 20 41.14 -41.71 6.77
C ASN A 20 41.93 -43.04 6.82
N HIS A 21 41.52 -43.98 7.68
CA HIS A 21 42.16 -45.29 7.82
C HIS A 21 41.35 -46.43 7.18
N ILE A 22 40.26 -46.11 6.46
CA ILE A 22 39.45 -47.12 5.76
C ILE A 22 40.15 -47.52 4.46
N THR A 23 40.35 -48.82 4.27
CA THR A 23 41.02 -49.39 3.08
C THR A 23 40.15 -49.46 1.83
N PHE A 24 38.82 -49.38 1.99
CA PHE A 24 37.87 -49.38 0.87
C PHE A 24 36.73 -48.37 1.10
N GLU A 25 36.89 -47.17 0.53
CA GLU A 25 35.89 -46.12 0.60
C GLU A 25 34.85 -46.28 -0.53
N ASN A 26 33.59 -46.48 -0.15
CA ASN A 26 32.45 -46.51 -1.06
C ASN A 26 31.65 -45.20 -0.99
N LEU A 27 30.78 -44.94 -1.97
CA LEU A 27 29.97 -43.71 -2.06
C LEU A 27 29.18 -43.43 -0.76
N HIS A 28 28.66 -44.48 -0.12
CA HIS A 28 27.95 -44.36 1.16
C HIS A 28 28.85 -43.81 2.29
N SER A 29 30.11 -44.24 2.36
CA SER A 29 31.07 -43.73 3.35
C SER A 29 31.38 -42.25 3.15
N TRP A 30 31.52 -41.80 1.90
CA TRP A 30 31.69 -40.39 1.53
C TRP A 30 30.46 -39.54 1.87
N ASN A 31 29.25 -40.01 1.54
CA ASN A 31 28.02 -39.31 1.89
C ASN A 31 27.84 -39.20 3.41
N THR A 32 28.21 -40.25 4.16
CA THR A 32 28.10 -40.28 5.62
C THR A 32 29.04 -39.28 6.29
N ILE A 33 30.30 -39.18 5.84
CA ILE A 33 31.25 -38.23 6.42
C ILE A 33 30.89 -36.78 6.04
N LEU A 34 30.47 -36.53 4.79
CA LEU A 34 29.99 -35.22 4.35
C LEU A 34 28.74 -34.76 5.12
N ALA A 35 27.77 -35.65 5.31
CA ALA A 35 26.57 -35.38 6.10
C ALA A 35 26.90 -35.05 7.55
N SER A 36 27.87 -35.76 8.15
CA SER A 36 28.31 -35.54 9.52
C SER A 36 28.97 -34.16 9.71
N HIS A 37 29.90 -33.79 8.82
CA HIS A 37 30.54 -32.47 8.83
C HIS A 37 29.52 -31.35 8.56
N SER A 38 28.58 -31.57 7.64
CA SER A 38 27.49 -30.62 7.36
C SER A 38 26.56 -30.42 8.56
N LYS A 39 26.19 -31.49 9.28
CA LYS A 39 25.36 -31.45 10.49
C LYS A 39 26.03 -30.68 11.63
N ASN A 40 27.36 -30.79 11.76
CA ASN A 40 28.15 -30.08 12.75
C ASN A 40 28.58 -28.66 12.31
N LYS A 41 28.07 -28.17 11.16
CA LYS A 41 28.39 -26.84 10.59
C LYS A 41 29.88 -26.63 10.25
N CYS A 42 30.65 -27.70 10.07
CA CYS A 42 32.05 -27.67 9.61
C CYS A 42 32.12 -27.48 8.08
N PHE A 43 31.57 -26.38 7.56
CA PHE A 43 31.35 -26.18 6.12
C PHE A 43 32.63 -26.13 5.29
N TYR A 44 33.72 -25.59 5.86
CA TYR A 44 35.03 -25.59 5.18
C TYR A 44 35.53 -27.02 4.94
N ASP A 45 35.41 -27.88 5.95
CA ASP A 45 35.83 -29.28 5.86
C ASP A 45 34.95 -30.06 4.88
N VAL A 46 33.65 -29.76 4.79
CA VAL A 46 32.76 -30.33 3.76
C VAL A 46 33.29 -30.02 2.35
N LEU A 47 33.69 -28.78 2.07
CA LEU A 47 34.24 -28.41 0.75
C LEU A 47 35.60 -29.05 0.48
N GLN A 48 36.47 -29.17 1.49
CA GLN A 48 37.76 -29.86 1.34
C GLN A 48 37.58 -31.36 1.10
N LEU A 49 36.68 -32.02 1.83
CA LEU A 49 36.33 -33.42 1.64
C LEU A 49 35.71 -33.65 0.26
N PHE A 50 34.80 -32.78 -0.19
CA PHE A 50 34.21 -32.86 -1.52
C PHE A 50 35.25 -32.68 -2.62
N LYS A 51 36.19 -31.73 -2.45
CA LYS A 51 37.32 -31.53 -3.38
C LYS A 51 38.25 -32.75 -3.42
N ARG A 52 38.51 -33.40 -2.28
CA ARG A 52 39.28 -34.64 -2.20
C ARG A 52 38.57 -35.78 -2.93
N MET A 53 37.27 -35.94 -2.70
CA MET A 53 36.42 -36.93 -3.38
C MET A 53 36.50 -36.80 -4.90
N LEU A 54 36.44 -35.56 -5.43
CA LEU A 54 36.60 -35.29 -6.87
C LEU A 54 38.00 -35.66 -7.40
N LYS A 55 39.06 -35.34 -6.65
CA LYS A 55 40.44 -35.68 -7.03
C LYS A 55 40.69 -37.19 -7.08
N GLU A 56 40.04 -37.94 -6.20
CA GLU A 56 40.11 -39.40 -6.15
C GLU A 56 39.18 -40.08 -7.18
N GLY A 57 38.55 -39.30 -8.07
CA GLY A 57 37.71 -39.81 -9.16
C GLY A 57 36.43 -40.50 -8.68
N LYS A 58 35.95 -40.18 -7.47
CA LYS A 58 34.71 -40.77 -6.94
C LYS A 58 33.49 -40.12 -7.60
N LEU A 59 32.41 -40.89 -7.71
CA LEU A 59 31.15 -40.44 -8.31
C LEU A 59 30.49 -39.35 -7.46
N VAL A 60 30.00 -38.31 -8.13
CA VAL A 60 29.14 -37.27 -7.55
C VAL A 60 27.70 -37.69 -7.73
N ASP A 61 26.91 -37.63 -6.65
CA ASP A 61 25.48 -37.93 -6.65
C ASP A 61 24.70 -36.73 -6.10
N SER A 62 23.37 -36.80 -6.13
CA SER A 62 22.52 -35.71 -5.64
C SER A 62 22.73 -35.41 -4.16
N PHE A 63 23.02 -36.41 -3.32
CA PHE A 63 23.19 -36.25 -1.89
C PHE A 63 24.49 -35.53 -1.51
N ASN A 64 25.64 -35.95 -2.06
CA ASN A 64 26.90 -35.29 -1.76
C ASN A 64 26.97 -33.87 -2.34
N LEU A 65 26.36 -33.64 -3.50
CA LEU A 65 26.31 -32.31 -4.11
C LEU A 65 25.48 -31.33 -3.26
N VAL A 66 24.35 -31.78 -2.69
CA VAL A 66 23.54 -30.95 -1.77
C VAL A 66 24.34 -30.52 -0.54
N PHE A 67 25.19 -31.38 0.02
CA PHE A 67 26.04 -30.99 1.16
C PHE A 67 27.08 -29.93 0.76
N ALA A 68 27.66 -30.03 -0.43
CA ALA A 68 28.60 -29.04 -0.96
C ALA A 68 27.91 -27.68 -1.22
N VAL A 69 26.72 -27.68 -1.82
CA VAL A 69 25.89 -26.47 -2.02
C VAL A 69 25.53 -25.84 -0.67
N LYS A 70 25.10 -26.64 0.31
CA LYS A 70 24.80 -26.16 1.67
C LYS A 70 26.03 -25.53 2.35
N ALA A 71 27.22 -26.06 2.11
CA ALA A 71 28.45 -25.47 2.62
C ALA A 71 28.76 -24.10 1.99
N CYS A 72 28.41 -23.88 0.72
CA CYS A 72 28.50 -22.56 0.10
C CYS A 72 27.59 -21.52 0.77
N PHE A 73 26.37 -21.89 1.15
CA PHE A 73 25.51 -21.02 1.95
C PHE A 73 26.16 -20.70 3.31
N GLY A 74 26.59 -21.73 4.06
CA GLY A 74 27.17 -21.54 5.39
C GLY A 74 28.47 -20.73 5.43
N LEU A 75 29.15 -20.57 4.29
CA LEU A 75 30.37 -19.79 4.13
C LEU A 75 30.17 -18.51 3.29
N SER A 76 28.93 -18.21 2.89
CA SER A 76 28.59 -17.07 2.03
C SER A 76 29.34 -17.02 0.68
N LEU A 77 29.58 -18.18 0.05
CA LEU A 77 30.38 -18.33 -1.17
C LEU A 77 29.53 -18.33 -2.44
N PHE A 78 29.18 -17.15 -2.96
CA PHE A 78 28.38 -17.00 -4.19
C PHE A 78 29.03 -17.63 -5.43
N GLN A 79 30.33 -17.43 -5.63
CA GLN A 79 31.04 -18.03 -6.76
C GLN A 79 31.13 -19.56 -6.64
N GLY A 80 31.20 -20.07 -5.40
CA GLY A 80 31.15 -21.50 -5.12
C GLY A 80 29.80 -22.10 -5.55
N ALA A 81 28.69 -21.42 -5.26
CA ALA A 81 27.36 -21.83 -5.70
C ALA A 81 27.26 -21.94 -7.23
N LYS A 82 27.80 -20.98 -7.99
CA LYS A 82 27.84 -21.04 -9.46
C LYS A 82 28.66 -22.22 -10.01
N LEU A 83 29.77 -22.55 -9.35
CA LEU A 83 30.59 -23.71 -9.73
C LEU A 83 29.84 -25.03 -9.52
N PHE A 84 29.14 -25.18 -8.38
CA PHE A 84 28.34 -26.36 -8.12
C PHE A 84 27.08 -26.45 -8.98
N HIS A 85 26.46 -25.32 -9.31
CA HIS A 85 25.38 -25.27 -10.29
C HIS A 85 25.86 -25.74 -11.67
N SER A 86 27.01 -25.24 -12.14
CA SER A 86 27.61 -25.70 -13.40
C SER A 86 27.96 -27.20 -13.37
N LEU A 87 28.39 -27.72 -12.21
CA LEU A 87 28.65 -29.14 -12.02
C LEU A 87 27.34 -29.96 -12.06
N ALA A 88 26.26 -29.48 -11.46
CA ALA A 88 24.94 -30.11 -11.51
C ALA A 88 24.48 -30.30 -12.96
N ILE A 89 24.57 -29.26 -13.78
CA ILE A 89 24.23 -29.29 -15.22
C ILE A 89 25.08 -30.32 -15.96
N LYS A 90 26.40 -30.35 -15.72
CA LYS A 90 27.29 -31.35 -16.35
C LYS A 90 26.93 -32.79 -16.00
N LEU A 91 26.39 -33.00 -14.80
CA LEU A 91 26.00 -34.31 -14.29
C LEU A 91 24.54 -34.67 -14.61
N ARG A 92 23.79 -33.79 -15.28
CA ARG A 92 22.35 -33.93 -15.53
C ARG A 92 21.51 -34.02 -14.25
N LEU A 93 21.92 -33.28 -13.22
CA LEU A 93 21.28 -33.20 -11.90
C LEU A 93 20.59 -31.86 -11.66
N GLU A 94 20.51 -30.98 -12.66
CA GLU A 94 19.87 -29.66 -12.58
C GLU A 94 18.38 -29.73 -12.21
N GLY A 95 17.68 -30.79 -12.63
CA GLY A 95 16.28 -31.05 -12.29
C GLY A 95 16.06 -32.00 -11.12
N ASP A 96 17.12 -32.42 -10.41
CA ASP A 96 17.02 -33.39 -9.31
C ASP A 96 16.22 -32.79 -8.13
N PRO A 97 15.29 -33.56 -7.52
CA PRO A 97 14.38 -33.05 -6.49
C PRO A 97 15.07 -32.61 -5.20
N TYR A 98 16.34 -32.94 -5.00
CA TYR A 98 17.14 -32.51 -3.85
C TYR A 98 18.15 -31.42 -4.22
N VAL A 99 18.78 -31.51 -5.40
CA VAL A 99 19.80 -30.55 -5.86
C VAL A 99 19.16 -29.22 -6.25
N ALA A 100 18.07 -29.22 -7.02
CA ALA A 100 17.46 -27.98 -7.51
C ALA A 100 16.95 -27.06 -6.39
N PRO A 101 16.19 -27.56 -5.37
CA PRO A 101 15.80 -26.73 -4.24
C PRO A 101 16.99 -26.22 -3.42
N ALA A 102 18.06 -27.02 -3.29
CA ALA A 102 19.26 -26.61 -2.57
C ALA A 102 19.98 -25.45 -3.27
N LEU A 103 20.11 -25.50 -4.60
CA LEU A 103 20.67 -24.42 -5.42
C LEU A 103 19.81 -23.16 -5.36
N MET A 104 18.49 -23.29 -5.55
CA MET A 104 17.56 -22.15 -5.45
C MET A 104 17.68 -21.47 -4.09
N ASN A 105 17.64 -22.23 -2.99
CA ASN A 105 17.74 -21.67 -1.64
C ASN A 105 19.11 -21.01 -1.40
N VAL A 106 20.20 -21.59 -1.92
CA VAL A 106 21.54 -20.96 -1.83
C VAL A 106 21.56 -19.60 -2.54
N TYR A 107 20.96 -19.51 -3.73
CA TYR A 107 20.96 -18.26 -4.50
C TYR A 107 20.10 -17.18 -3.86
N THR A 108 18.91 -17.55 -3.37
CA THR A 108 18.03 -16.60 -2.67
C THR A 108 18.68 -16.07 -1.40
N GLU A 109 19.32 -16.93 -0.60
CA GLU A 109 19.95 -16.53 0.66
C GLU A 109 21.26 -15.74 0.43
N LEU A 110 21.91 -15.90 -0.73
CA LEU A 110 23.10 -15.13 -1.12
C LEU A 110 22.78 -13.87 -1.93
N GLY A 111 21.51 -13.47 -2.01
CA GLY A 111 21.12 -12.17 -2.59
C GLY A 111 20.90 -12.18 -4.11
N SER A 112 20.69 -13.33 -4.77
CA SER A 112 20.35 -13.38 -6.20
C SER A 112 19.06 -14.14 -6.49
N LEU A 113 17.95 -13.41 -6.63
CA LEU A 113 16.66 -13.97 -7.06
C LEU A 113 16.68 -14.43 -8.53
N GLU A 114 17.42 -13.73 -9.39
CA GLU A 114 17.52 -14.05 -10.83
C GLU A 114 18.10 -15.45 -11.07
N GLU A 115 19.20 -15.79 -10.39
CA GLU A 115 19.84 -17.10 -10.54
C GLU A 115 18.97 -18.22 -9.94
N ALA A 116 18.26 -17.95 -8.84
CA ALA A 116 17.27 -18.88 -8.30
C ALA A 116 16.11 -19.11 -9.29
N HIS A 117 15.66 -18.07 -9.99
CA HIS A 117 14.59 -18.16 -10.98
C HIS A 117 15.02 -18.97 -12.22
N LYS A 118 16.28 -18.84 -12.65
CA LYS A 118 16.84 -19.67 -13.73
C LYS A 118 16.78 -21.16 -13.37
N VAL A 119 17.28 -21.53 -12.19
CA VAL A 119 17.21 -22.91 -11.69
C VAL A 119 15.76 -23.38 -11.62
N PHE A 120 14.85 -22.54 -11.13
CA PHE A 120 13.43 -22.85 -11.06
C PHE A 120 12.82 -23.18 -12.43
N GLU A 121 13.12 -22.38 -13.47
CA GLU A 121 12.61 -22.64 -14.83
C GLU A 121 13.23 -23.89 -15.47
N GLU A 122 14.49 -24.19 -15.16
CA GLU A 122 15.19 -25.38 -15.66
C GLU A 122 14.60 -26.70 -15.13
N VAL A 123 13.89 -26.71 -13.98
CA VAL A 123 13.27 -27.94 -13.46
C VAL A 123 12.00 -28.30 -14.26
N PRO A 124 11.97 -29.44 -14.97
CA PRO A 124 10.84 -29.82 -15.83
C PRO A 124 9.59 -30.24 -15.04
N LEU A 125 9.77 -30.90 -13.88
CA LEU A 125 8.69 -31.37 -13.02
C LEU A 125 8.83 -30.74 -11.63
N LYS A 126 8.13 -29.63 -11.42
CA LYS A 126 8.16 -28.88 -10.16
C LYS A 126 7.28 -29.55 -9.13
N ASN A 127 7.84 -29.94 -7.98
CA ASN A 127 7.11 -30.45 -6.82
C ASN A 127 6.81 -29.33 -5.80
N SER A 128 6.05 -29.62 -4.75
CA SER A 128 5.67 -28.63 -3.72
C SER A 128 6.87 -27.93 -3.08
N VAL A 129 7.98 -28.66 -2.87
CA VAL A 129 9.21 -28.11 -2.28
C VAL A 129 9.83 -27.03 -3.18
N ILE A 130 9.89 -27.26 -4.50
CA ILE A 130 10.42 -26.29 -5.47
C ILE A 130 9.58 -25.02 -5.49
N TRP A 131 8.25 -25.15 -5.50
CA TRP A 131 7.35 -24.00 -5.43
C TRP A 131 7.51 -23.22 -4.12
N GLY A 132 7.57 -23.92 -2.98
CA GLY A 132 7.75 -23.29 -1.67
C GLY A 132 9.07 -22.53 -1.52
N VAL A 133 10.19 -23.09 -2.02
CA VAL A 133 11.50 -22.41 -2.00
C VAL A 133 11.49 -21.17 -2.87
N MET A 134 10.88 -21.21 -4.05
CA MET A 134 10.81 -20.02 -4.91
C MET A 134 9.93 -18.92 -4.30
N ILE A 135 8.78 -19.29 -3.74
CA ILE A 135 7.88 -18.36 -3.03
C ILE A 135 8.61 -17.70 -1.87
N LYS A 136 9.32 -18.47 -1.03
CA LYS A 136 10.18 -17.93 0.04
C LYS A 136 11.26 -17.00 -0.52
N GLY A 137 11.85 -17.37 -1.66
CA GLY A 137 12.78 -16.52 -2.40
C GLY A 137 12.19 -15.15 -2.71
N TYR A 138 11.06 -15.09 -3.41
CA TYR A 138 10.41 -13.82 -3.73
C TYR A 138 10.02 -13.00 -2.48
N LEU A 139 9.58 -13.68 -1.40
CA LEU A 139 9.30 -13.04 -0.12
C LEU A 139 10.54 -12.38 0.50
N ASN A 140 11.69 -13.06 0.50
CA ASN A 140 12.94 -12.53 1.04
C ASN A 140 13.41 -11.26 0.32
N PHE A 141 13.09 -11.11 -0.97
CA PHE A 141 13.44 -9.94 -1.78
C PHE A 141 12.35 -8.87 -1.82
N SER A 142 11.23 -9.07 -1.10
CA SER A 142 10.06 -8.16 -1.14
C SER A 142 9.53 -7.97 -2.57
N GLU A 143 9.46 -9.06 -3.34
CA GLU A 143 8.94 -9.10 -4.72
C GLU A 143 7.55 -9.75 -4.72
N GLU A 144 6.55 -9.10 -4.11
CA GLU A 144 5.28 -9.74 -3.79
C GLU A 144 4.43 -10.07 -5.03
N PHE A 145 4.57 -9.31 -6.12
CA PHE A 145 3.88 -9.61 -7.38
C PHE A 145 4.30 -10.98 -7.94
N GLY A 146 5.59 -11.29 -7.86
CA GLY A 146 6.13 -12.59 -8.29
C GLY A 146 5.64 -13.76 -7.43
N VAL A 147 5.34 -13.52 -6.14
CA VAL A 147 4.71 -14.53 -5.27
C VAL A 147 3.33 -14.93 -5.80
N PHE A 148 2.49 -13.96 -6.19
CA PHE A 148 1.15 -14.23 -6.72
C PHE A 148 1.16 -14.87 -8.10
N GLU A 149 2.10 -14.48 -8.96
CA GLU A 149 2.30 -15.10 -10.27
C GLU A 149 2.73 -16.57 -10.13
N LEU A 150 3.72 -16.85 -9.28
CA LEU A 150 4.17 -18.21 -9.00
C LEU A 150 3.06 -19.07 -8.41
N PHE A 151 2.30 -18.53 -7.46
CA PHE A 151 1.15 -19.21 -6.89
C PHE A 151 0.12 -19.58 -7.97
N SER A 152 -0.19 -18.65 -8.87
CA SER A 152 -1.11 -18.89 -9.99
C SER A 152 -0.60 -19.98 -10.93
N ARG A 153 0.71 -19.99 -11.24
CA ARG A 153 1.36 -21.02 -12.06
C ARG A 153 1.36 -22.39 -11.37
N MET A 154 1.60 -22.44 -10.06
CA MET A 154 1.55 -23.66 -9.23
C MET A 154 0.17 -24.31 -9.28
N ARG A 155 -0.90 -23.50 -9.12
CA ARG A 155 -2.29 -23.97 -9.13
C ARG A 155 -2.74 -24.48 -10.49
N ARG A 156 -2.38 -23.80 -11.59
CA ARG A 156 -2.64 -24.30 -12.96
C ARG A 156 -1.94 -25.63 -13.25
N SER A 157 -0.86 -25.92 -12.53
CA SER A 157 -0.14 -27.18 -12.63
C SER A 157 -0.74 -28.31 -11.76
N GLY A 158 -1.88 -28.05 -11.08
CA GLY A 158 -2.67 -29.07 -10.37
C GLY A 158 -2.24 -29.37 -8.92
N PHE A 159 -1.43 -28.52 -8.29
CA PHE A 159 -0.96 -28.73 -6.91
C PHE A 159 -1.92 -28.16 -5.85
N GLU A 160 -2.10 -28.90 -4.76
CA GLU A 160 -2.90 -28.50 -3.60
C GLU A 160 -2.16 -27.52 -2.67
N LEU A 161 -2.92 -26.83 -1.81
CA LEU A 161 -2.40 -25.86 -0.85
C LEU A 161 -1.70 -26.59 0.30
N ASP A 162 -0.39 -26.41 0.43
CA ASP A 162 0.35 -26.83 1.62
C ASP A 162 0.40 -25.71 2.68
N PRO A 163 0.57 -26.04 3.98
CA PRO A 163 0.62 -25.05 5.05
C PRO A 163 1.73 -24.01 4.92
N PHE A 164 2.84 -24.33 4.25
CA PHE A 164 4.01 -23.46 4.10
C PHE A 164 3.78 -22.40 3.01
N VAL A 165 3.11 -22.76 1.93
CA VAL A 165 2.62 -21.84 0.89
C VAL A 165 1.56 -20.90 1.45
N VAL A 166 0.67 -21.41 2.32
CA VAL A 166 -0.32 -20.59 3.02
C VAL A 166 0.36 -19.59 3.96
N GLU A 167 1.37 -19.99 4.73
CA GLU A 167 2.17 -19.11 5.57
C GLU A 167 2.89 -18.02 4.76
N GLY A 168 3.52 -18.39 3.64
CA GLY A 168 4.18 -17.45 2.73
C GLY A 168 3.21 -16.44 2.10
N LEU A 169 1.99 -16.86 1.75
CA LEU A 169 0.94 -15.98 1.26
C LEU A 169 0.43 -15.03 2.35
N ILE A 170 0.32 -15.49 3.60
CA ILE A 170 -0.05 -14.65 4.75
C ILE A 170 1.04 -13.61 5.03
N GLN A 171 2.32 -13.97 4.94
CA GLN A 171 3.45 -13.05 5.08
C GLN A 171 3.53 -12.02 3.93
N ALA A 172 3.32 -12.45 2.67
CA ALA A 172 3.15 -11.53 1.53
C ALA A 172 1.99 -10.55 1.75
N CYS A 173 0.92 -11.01 2.43
CA CYS A 173 -0.23 -10.18 2.78
C CYS A 173 0.01 -9.26 4.00
N GLY A 174 1.07 -9.48 4.77
CA GLY A 174 1.43 -8.74 5.98
C GLY A 174 2.39 -7.57 5.76
N ASN A 175 3.31 -7.67 4.79
CA ASN A 175 4.19 -6.56 4.37
C ASN A 175 3.42 -5.60 3.42
N VAL A 176 3.42 -4.32 3.76
CA VAL A 176 2.40 -3.35 3.34
C VAL A 176 2.61 -2.83 1.89
N TYR A 177 1.49 -2.44 1.26
CA TYR A 177 1.17 -2.14 -0.14
C TYR A 177 0.67 -3.33 -0.98
N ALA A 178 1.34 -4.49 -0.97
CA ALA A 178 0.88 -5.69 -1.69
C ALA A 178 -0.26 -6.46 -0.98
N GLY A 179 -0.37 -6.34 0.34
CA GLY A 179 -1.44 -7.00 1.11
C GLY A 179 -2.88 -6.55 0.80
N LYS A 180 -3.06 -5.47 0.04
CA LYS A 180 -4.37 -5.01 -0.42
C LYS A 180 -4.80 -5.72 -1.71
N GLU A 181 -3.90 -5.92 -2.66
CA GLU A 181 -4.19 -6.66 -3.90
C GLU A 181 -4.20 -8.17 -3.64
N GLY A 182 -3.26 -8.66 -2.82
CA GLY A 182 -3.17 -10.08 -2.44
C GLY A 182 -4.42 -10.64 -1.77
N LYS A 183 -5.04 -9.89 -0.85
CA LYS A 183 -6.30 -10.28 -0.19
C LYS A 183 -7.48 -10.28 -1.16
N THR A 184 -7.51 -9.35 -2.11
CA THR A 184 -8.55 -9.27 -3.16
C THR A 184 -8.41 -10.42 -4.15
N PHE A 185 -7.19 -10.71 -4.61
CA PHE A 185 -6.88 -11.77 -5.56
C PHE A 185 -7.11 -13.17 -4.95
N HIS A 186 -6.62 -13.40 -3.72
CA HIS A 186 -6.86 -14.65 -2.99
C HIS A 186 -8.35 -14.95 -2.84
N GLY A 187 -9.15 -13.97 -2.40
CA GLY A 187 -10.57 -14.19 -2.21
C GLY A 187 -11.39 -14.29 -3.50
N LEU A 188 -10.99 -13.60 -4.57
CA LEU A 188 -11.59 -13.79 -5.90
C LEU A 188 -11.22 -15.16 -6.51
N GLN A 189 -10.05 -15.70 -6.19
CA GLN A 189 -9.61 -17.01 -6.65
C GLN A 189 -10.25 -18.15 -5.84
N MET A 190 -10.49 -17.96 -4.53
CA MET A 190 -11.32 -18.89 -3.74
C MET A 190 -12.75 -19.00 -4.30
N LEU A 191 -13.31 -17.90 -4.79
CA LEU A 191 -14.61 -17.87 -5.47
C LEU A 191 -14.61 -18.63 -6.81
N ALA A 192 -13.47 -18.71 -7.51
CA ALA A 192 -13.32 -19.45 -8.75
C ALA A 192 -13.11 -20.96 -8.52
N ASP A 193 -12.51 -21.34 -7.38
CA ASP A 193 -12.08 -22.71 -7.07
C ASP A 193 -13.14 -23.54 -6.30
N SER A 194 -14.42 -23.13 -6.29
CA SER A 194 -15.54 -23.84 -5.61
C SER A 194 -15.35 -24.05 -4.10
N VAL A 195 -14.44 -23.30 -3.46
CA VAL A 195 -14.30 -23.27 -2.00
C VAL A 195 -15.33 -22.29 -1.45
N THR A 196 -16.28 -22.76 -0.64
CA THR A 196 -17.32 -21.92 -0.04
C THR A 196 -16.67 -20.86 0.87
N PRO A 197 -16.68 -19.56 0.49
CA PRO A 197 -16.07 -18.54 1.32
C PRO A 197 -16.89 -18.35 2.59
N ASN A 198 -16.22 -18.18 3.73
CA ASN A 198 -16.90 -17.88 4.99
C ASN A 198 -16.97 -16.36 5.22
N SER A 199 -17.65 -15.94 6.29
CA SER A 199 -17.82 -14.51 6.64
C SER A 199 -16.50 -13.76 6.80
N VAL A 200 -15.45 -14.41 7.30
CA VAL A 200 -14.11 -13.83 7.48
C VAL A 200 -13.42 -13.60 6.13
N THR A 201 -13.59 -14.53 5.18
CA THR A 201 -13.11 -14.37 3.81
C THR A 201 -13.76 -13.16 3.14
N PHE A 202 -15.08 -13.01 3.23
CA PHE A 202 -15.78 -11.85 2.66
C PHE A 202 -15.36 -10.53 3.30
N ALA A 203 -15.27 -10.46 4.62
CA ALA A 203 -14.81 -9.27 5.32
C ALA A 203 -13.40 -8.85 4.87
N SER A 204 -12.51 -9.81 4.66
CA SER A 204 -11.14 -9.57 4.19
C SER A 204 -11.10 -9.01 2.76
N ILE A 205 -11.90 -9.58 1.84
CA ILE A 205 -11.98 -9.09 0.46
C ILE A 205 -12.61 -7.70 0.41
N VAL A 206 -13.67 -7.46 1.18
CA VAL A 206 -14.36 -6.17 1.23
C VAL A 206 -13.44 -5.08 1.77
N LEU A 207 -12.67 -5.37 2.83
CA LEU A 207 -11.67 -4.46 3.38
C LEU A 207 -10.56 -4.14 2.35
N ALA A 208 -10.14 -5.15 1.59
CA ALA A 208 -9.16 -4.98 0.54
C ALA A 208 -9.68 -4.07 -0.59
N CYS A 209 -10.90 -4.31 -1.06
CA CYS A 209 -11.58 -3.46 -2.04
C CYS A 209 -11.75 -2.02 -1.53
N SER A 210 -12.14 -1.86 -0.27
CA SER A 210 -12.27 -0.55 0.41
C SER A 210 -10.93 0.22 0.40
N SER A 211 -9.86 -0.49 0.75
CA SER A 211 -8.51 0.08 0.89
C SER A 211 -7.85 0.43 -0.43
N LEU A 212 -8.21 -0.25 -1.52
CA LEU A 212 -7.76 0.01 -2.89
C LEU A 212 -8.66 1.01 -3.62
N GLY A 213 -9.91 1.19 -3.19
CA GLY A 213 -10.91 1.91 -3.97
C GLY A 213 -11.45 1.10 -5.17
N SER A 214 -11.31 -0.23 -5.14
CA SER A 214 -11.68 -1.16 -6.20
C SER A 214 -13.19 -1.40 -6.27
N LEU A 215 -13.93 -0.41 -6.79
CA LEU A 215 -15.40 -0.41 -6.80
C LEU A 215 -15.99 -1.62 -7.55
N LYS A 216 -15.38 -2.01 -8.67
CA LYS A 216 -15.91 -3.10 -9.51
C LYS A 216 -15.82 -4.46 -8.81
N GLN A 217 -14.69 -4.74 -8.18
CA GLN A 217 -14.43 -5.95 -7.40
C GLN A 217 -15.36 -5.97 -6.19
N GLY A 218 -15.47 -4.85 -5.45
CA GLY A 218 -16.39 -4.73 -4.32
C GLY A 218 -17.85 -5.00 -4.70
N ARG A 219 -18.31 -4.50 -5.86
CA ARG A 219 -19.65 -4.81 -6.41
C ARG A 219 -19.81 -6.28 -6.77
N SER A 220 -18.77 -6.89 -7.35
CA SER A 220 -18.82 -8.30 -7.76
C SER A 220 -18.97 -9.21 -6.55
N VAL A 221 -18.23 -8.93 -5.47
CA VAL A 221 -18.32 -9.63 -4.19
C VAL A 221 -19.69 -9.45 -3.55
N HIS A 222 -20.18 -8.21 -3.46
CA HIS A 222 -21.51 -7.94 -2.91
C HIS A 222 -22.62 -8.66 -3.71
N GLY A 223 -22.54 -8.60 -5.04
CA GLY A 223 -23.48 -9.30 -5.92
C GLY A 223 -23.40 -10.83 -5.82
N TYR A 224 -22.21 -11.39 -5.60
CA TYR A 224 -22.04 -12.82 -5.34
C TYR A 224 -22.76 -13.23 -4.06
N MET A 225 -22.57 -12.49 -2.96
CA MET A 225 -23.20 -12.79 -1.67
C MET A 225 -24.72 -12.77 -1.79
N ILE A 226 -25.29 -11.77 -2.48
CA ILE A 226 -26.73 -11.67 -2.74
C ILE A 226 -27.23 -12.86 -3.58
N ARG A 227 -26.55 -13.20 -4.69
CA ARG A 227 -26.99 -14.29 -5.59
C ARG A 227 -26.93 -15.68 -4.94
N ASN A 228 -26.02 -15.88 -4.00
CA ASN A 228 -25.85 -17.15 -3.31
C ASN A 228 -26.60 -17.20 -1.96
N GLY A 229 -27.46 -16.21 -1.67
CA GLY A 229 -28.26 -16.19 -0.45
C GLY A 229 -27.42 -16.13 0.83
N VAL A 230 -26.22 -15.55 0.77
CA VAL A 230 -25.37 -15.38 1.96
C VAL A 230 -26.02 -14.33 2.86
N GLU A 231 -26.47 -14.74 4.03
CA GLU A 231 -27.07 -13.84 5.02
C GLU A 231 -26.02 -12.86 5.54
N LEU A 232 -26.31 -11.56 5.39
CA LEU A 232 -25.43 -10.49 5.83
C LEU A 232 -25.81 -10.06 7.25
N ASP A 233 -24.90 -10.23 8.19
CA ASP A 233 -25.03 -9.59 9.50
C ASP A 233 -24.69 -8.08 9.42
N VAL A 234 -24.97 -7.36 10.51
CA VAL A 234 -24.68 -5.91 10.60
C VAL A 234 -23.20 -5.58 10.35
N LYS A 235 -22.26 -6.49 10.65
CA LYS A 235 -20.82 -6.27 10.43
C LYS A 235 -20.48 -6.33 8.95
N ASN A 236 -21.06 -7.27 8.21
CA ASN A 236 -20.89 -7.38 6.77
C ASN A 236 -21.50 -6.16 6.07
N TYR A 237 -22.72 -5.76 6.44
CA TYR A 237 -23.33 -4.53 5.93
C TYR A 237 -22.45 -3.30 6.21
N THR A 238 -21.96 -3.14 7.43
CA THR A 238 -21.07 -2.03 7.81
C THR A 238 -19.79 -2.02 6.98
N SER A 239 -19.21 -3.18 6.71
CA SER A 239 -18.02 -3.32 5.84
C SER A 239 -18.32 -2.90 4.40
N PHE A 240 -19.50 -3.25 3.87
CA PHE A 240 -19.93 -2.80 2.54
C PHE A 240 -20.18 -1.29 2.48
N ILE A 241 -20.76 -0.69 3.54
CA ILE A 241 -20.91 0.78 3.63
C ILE A 241 -19.54 1.45 3.54
N ASP A 242 -18.57 1.02 4.37
CA ASP A 242 -17.21 1.55 4.36
C ASP A 242 -16.55 1.40 2.98
N MET A 243 -16.67 0.22 2.36
CA MET A 243 -16.13 -0.06 1.04
C MET A 243 -16.74 0.84 -0.02
N TYR A 244 -18.06 0.95 -0.11
CA TYR A 244 -18.71 1.79 -1.11
C TYR A 244 -18.39 3.28 -0.91
N ALA A 245 -18.31 3.76 0.34
CA ALA A 245 -17.91 5.12 0.66
C ALA A 245 -16.47 5.38 0.18
N LYS A 246 -15.49 4.55 0.60
CA LYS A 246 -14.07 4.68 0.18
C LYS A 246 -13.82 4.38 -1.29
N CYS A 247 -14.77 3.79 -2.02
CA CYS A 247 -14.75 3.65 -3.48
C CYS A 247 -15.45 4.81 -4.21
N GLY A 248 -15.84 5.87 -3.52
CA GLY A 248 -16.46 7.05 -4.11
C GLY A 248 -17.94 6.88 -4.50
N CYS A 249 -18.61 5.84 -4.01
CA CYS A 249 -19.99 5.48 -4.35
C CYS A 249 -20.96 5.66 -3.16
N ILE A 250 -20.98 6.87 -2.57
CA ILE A 250 -21.73 7.19 -1.35
C ILE A 250 -23.22 6.88 -1.43
N VAL A 251 -23.84 7.06 -2.60
CA VAL A 251 -25.26 6.73 -2.81
C VAL A 251 -25.53 5.24 -2.61
N THR A 252 -24.62 4.38 -3.06
CA THR A 252 -24.75 2.93 -2.85
C THR A 252 -24.46 2.56 -1.40
N ALA A 253 -23.48 3.22 -0.77
CA ALA A 253 -23.22 3.06 0.66
C ALA A 253 -24.47 3.36 1.50
N TYR A 254 -25.16 4.47 1.21
CA TYR A 254 -26.41 4.83 1.88
C TYR A 254 -27.53 3.82 1.63
N ARG A 255 -27.67 3.29 0.41
CA ARG A 255 -28.64 2.22 0.12
C ARG A 255 -28.37 0.96 0.94
N VAL A 256 -27.11 0.55 1.04
CA VAL A 256 -26.69 -0.59 1.87
C VAL A 256 -27.00 -0.32 3.35
N PHE A 257 -26.75 0.90 3.83
CA PHE A 257 -27.13 1.32 5.18
C PHE A 257 -28.63 1.22 5.43
N CYS A 258 -29.48 1.68 4.50
CA CYS A 258 -30.92 1.58 4.63
C CYS A 258 -31.42 0.13 4.74
N GLN A 259 -30.73 -0.84 4.13
CA GLN A 259 -31.09 -2.26 4.16
C GLN A 259 -30.84 -2.95 5.50
N ILE A 260 -30.05 -2.36 6.40
CA ILE A 260 -29.77 -2.95 7.72
C ILE A 260 -31.07 -2.92 8.56
N PRO A 261 -31.61 -4.08 8.98
CA PRO A 261 -32.83 -4.13 9.80
C PRO A 261 -32.62 -3.48 11.17
N GLU A 262 -31.54 -3.87 11.86
CA GLU A 262 -31.16 -3.34 13.17
C GLU A 262 -29.77 -2.70 13.10
N LYS A 263 -29.75 -1.36 13.04
CA LYS A 263 -28.53 -0.58 12.95
C LYS A 263 -27.93 -0.40 14.34
N ASN A 264 -26.63 -0.64 14.45
CA ASN A 264 -25.85 -0.37 15.67
C ASN A 264 -25.00 0.91 15.51
N VAL A 265 -24.41 1.36 16.62
CA VAL A 265 -23.53 2.54 16.68
C VAL A 265 -22.43 2.55 15.60
N PHE A 266 -21.89 1.38 15.23
CA PHE A 266 -20.84 1.27 14.22
C PHE A 266 -21.39 1.58 12.82
N SER A 267 -22.51 0.97 12.43
CA SER A 267 -23.15 1.22 11.13
C SER A 267 -23.54 2.69 10.93
N TRP A 268 -24.06 3.35 11.98
CA TRP A 268 -24.34 4.79 11.98
C TRP A 268 -23.05 5.60 11.81
N SER A 269 -22.04 5.34 12.63
CA SER A 269 -20.76 6.07 12.60
C SER A 269 -20.05 5.94 11.26
N THR A 270 -20.05 4.75 10.66
CA THR A 270 -19.47 4.49 9.34
C THR A 270 -20.16 5.30 8.24
N MET A 271 -21.50 5.41 8.28
CA MET A 271 -22.24 6.19 7.28
C MET A 271 -22.07 7.71 7.49
N ILE A 272 -22.06 8.19 8.74
CA ILE A 272 -21.76 9.59 9.09
C ILE A 272 -20.36 9.97 8.58
N ASN A 273 -19.36 9.13 8.85
CA ASN A 273 -18.00 9.33 8.33
C ASN A 273 -17.98 9.33 6.80
N GLY A 274 -18.71 8.41 6.16
CA GLY A 274 -18.85 8.37 4.71
C GLY A 274 -19.37 9.68 4.12
N PHE A 275 -20.40 10.28 4.71
CA PHE A 275 -20.89 11.59 4.28
C PHE A 275 -19.85 12.70 4.49
N GLY A 276 -19.18 12.72 5.65
CA GLY A 276 -18.11 13.70 5.96
C GLY A 276 -16.93 13.63 4.99
N MET A 277 -16.48 12.42 4.62
CA MET A 277 -15.42 12.20 3.62
C MET A 277 -15.81 12.73 2.23
N HIS A 278 -17.11 12.87 1.94
CA HIS A 278 -17.64 13.28 0.65
C HIS A 278 -18.02 14.77 0.58
N GLY A 279 -17.76 15.54 1.64
CA GLY A 279 -18.16 16.95 1.73
C GLY A 279 -19.64 17.16 2.04
N LEU A 280 -20.38 16.09 2.37
CA LEU A 280 -21.83 16.11 2.60
C LEU A 280 -22.12 16.29 4.10
N CYS A 281 -21.67 17.41 4.67
CA CYS A 281 -21.74 17.63 6.12
C CYS A 281 -23.17 17.79 6.64
N ALA A 282 -24.07 18.41 5.87
CA ALA A 282 -25.47 18.53 6.26
C ALA A 282 -26.12 17.15 6.41
N GLU A 283 -25.85 16.24 5.47
CA GLU A 283 -26.30 14.86 5.49
C GLU A 283 -25.68 14.07 6.66
N ALA A 284 -24.40 14.30 6.95
CA ALA A 284 -23.72 13.69 8.10
C ALA A 284 -24.37 14.12 9.45
N LEU A 285 -24.67 15.41 9.61
CA LEU A 285 -25.31 15.96 10.81
C LEU A 285 -26.76 15.50 10.94
N ASN A 286 -27.53 15.50 9.84
CA ASN A 286 -28.88 14.96 9.82
C ASN A 286 -28.91 13.50 10.27
N LEU A 287 -27.98 12.69 9.77
CA LEU A 287 -27.86 11.28 10.15
C LEU A 287 -27.46 11.09 11.62
N PHE A 288 -26.62 11.98 12.16
CA PHE A 288 -26.31 12.03 13.59
C PHE A 288 -27.55 12.36 14.46
N TYR A 289 -28.39 13.30 14.01
CA TYR A 289 -29.64 13.61 14.73
C TYR A 289 -30.66 12.48 14.62
N GLU A 290 -30.76 11.82 13.46
CA GLU A 290 -31.60 10.64 13.26
C GLU A 290 -31.18 9.50 14.20
N MET A 291 -29.88 9.19 14.29
CA MET A 291 -29.31 8.23 15.22
C MET A 291 -29.78 8.48 16.67
N ARG A 292 -29.77 9.75 17.09
CA ARG A 292 -30.25 10.14 18.43
C ARG A 292 -31.76 9.97 18.60
N SER A 293 -32.54 10.28 17.56
CA SER A 293 -34.00 10.16 17.60
C SER A 293 -34.48 8.71 17.78
N VAL A 294 -33.69 7.74 17.33
CA VAL A 294 -33.93 6.30 17.53
C VAL A 294 -33.24 5.76 18.79
N ASN A 295 -32.84 6.63 19.72
CA ASN A 295 -32.17 6.30 20.98
C ASN A 295 -30.85 5.52 20.83
N GLN A 296 -30.18 5.60 19.67
CA GLN A 296 -28.82 5.06 19.53
C GLN A 296 -27.82 6.10 20.05
N LEU A 297 -27.04 5.72 21.07
CA LEU A 297 -26.08 6.61 21.71
C LEU A 297 -24.82 6.75 20.86
N PRO A 298 -24.41 7.99 20.52
CA PRO A 298 -23.10 8.25 19.91
C PRO A 298 -21.95 7.76 20.79
N ASN A 299 -20.87 7.31 20.15
CA ASN A 299 -19.61 7.00 20.83
C ASN A 299 -18.48 7.93 20.36
N SER A 300 -17.29 7.73 20.93
CA SER A 300 -16.05 8.43 20.54
C SER A 300 -15.85 8.50 19.01
N VAL A 301 -15.98 7.37 18.31
CA VAL A 301 -15.81 7.32 16.84
C VAL A 301 -16.90 8.11 16.10
N THR A 302 -18.14 8.10 16.59
CA THR A 302 -19.22 8.92 16.04
C THR A 302 -18.86 10.42 16.08
N PHE A 303 -18.31 10.89 17.20
CA PHE A 303 -17.92 12.29 17.35
C PHE A 303 -16.72 12.68 16.50
N VAL A 304 -15.70 11.82 16.36
CA VAL A 304 -14.62 12.03 15.38
C VAL A 304 -15.21 12.25 13.97
N SER A 305 -16.19 11.43 13.59
CA SER A 305 -16.85 11.50 12.27
C SER A 305 -17.62 12.82 12.07
N VAL A 306 -18.36 13.26 13.09
CA VAL A 306 -19.10 14.53 13.10
C VAL A 306 -18.15 15.73 13.03
N LEU A 307 -17.11 15.75 13.88
CA LEU A 307 -16.14 16.85 13.93
C LEU A 307 -15.32 16.94 12.64
N SER A 308 -14.94 15.79 12.06
CA SER A 308 -14.30 15.76 10.74
C SER A 308 -15.21 16.33 9.66
N ALA A 309 -16.51 15.98 9.64
CA ALA A 309 -17.46 16.57 8.70
C ALA A 309 -17.58 18.09 8.85
N CYS A 310 -17.64 18.60 10.09
CA CYS A 310 -17.62 20.04 10.38
C CYS A 310 -16.32 20.70 9.90
N SER A 311 -15.16 20.10 10.16
CA SER A 311 -13.85 20.56 9.66
C SER A 311 -13.83 20.67 8.14
N HIS A 312 -14.39 19.66 7.46
CA HIS A 312 -14.40 19.60 6.01
C HIS A 312 -15.28 20.67 5.36
N SER A 313 -16.17 21.29 6.13
CA SER A 313 -17.14 22.30 5.65
C SER A 313 -17.00 23.66 6.33
N GLY A 314 -15.97 23.85 7.17
CA GLY A 314 -15.73 25.11 7.87
C GLY A 314 -16.79 25.48 8.93
N ARG A 315 -17.54 24.51 9.46
CA ARG A 315 -18.65 24.72 10.42
C ARG A 315 -18.13 24.83 11.86
N ILE A 316 -17.54 25.98 12.20
CA ILE A 316 -16.86 26.21 13.49
C ILE A 316 -17.82 26.10 14.68
N GLU A 317 -18.98 26.75 14.59
CA GLU A 317 -19.95 26.80 15.70
C GLU A 317 -20.51 25.42 16.03
N GLU A 318 -20.92 24.67 15.01
CA GLU A 318 -21.40 23.30 15.15
C GLU A 318 -20.29 22.36 15.65
N GLY A 319 -19.06 22.51 15.15
CA GLY A 319 -17.90 21.77 15.66
C GLY A 319 -17.68 21.97 17.16
N TRP A 320 -17.68 23.22 17.63
CA TRP A 320 -17.56 23.53 19.06
C TRP A 320 -18.74 23.01 19.88
N SER A 321 -19.96 23.15 19.36
CA SER A 321 -21.18 22.65 20.00
C SER A 321 -21.10 21.14 20.23
N HIS A 322 -20.73 20.39 19.19
CA HIS A 322 -20.60 18.94 19.26
C HIS A 322 -19.42 18.50 20.14
N PHE A 323 -18.27 19.15 20.04
CA PHE A 323 -17.11 18.85 20.89
C PHE A 323 -17.45 19.01 22.39
N LYS A 324 -18.15 20.09 22.76
CA LYS A 324 -18.59 20.32 24.15
C LYS A 324 -19.68 19.34 24.58
N SER A 325 -20.58 18.97 23.67
CA SER A 325 -21.65 18.02 23.96
C SER A 325 -21.14 16.64 24.35
N MET A 326 -19.97 16.22 23.85
CA MET A 326 -19.37 14.91 24.16
C MET A 326 -19.30 14.66 25.67
N SER A 327 -18.67 15.56 26.41
CA SER A 327 -18.51 15.41 27.85
C SER A 327 -19.78 15.82 28.61
N ARG A 328 -20.47 16.89 28.16
CA ARG A 328 -21.65 17.42 28.84
C ARG A 328 -22.86 16.49 28.78
N ASP A 329 -23.14 15.93 27.62
CA ASP A 329 -24.39 15.23 27.32
C ASP A 329 -24.21 13.71 27.24
N TYR A 330 -22.99 13.21 26.93
CA TYR A 330 -22.72 11.78 26.72
C TYR A 330 -21.66 11.19 27.65
N GLY A 331 -21.02 12.00 28.51
CA GLY A 331 -19.96 11.53 29.41
C GLY A 331 -18.72 11.00 28.67
N ILE A 332 -18.51 11.41 27.42
CA ILE A 332 -17.37 10.98 26.61
C ILE A 332 -16.20 11.95 26.85
N THR A 333 -15.08 11.39 27.32
CA THR A 333 -13.81 12.13 27.44
C THR A 333 -13.17 12.26 26.05
N PRO A 334 -12.85 13.48 25.59
CA PRO A 334 -12.17 13.67 24.31
C PRO A 334 -10.78 13.02 24.30
N VAL A 335 -10.54 12.18 23.30
CA VAL A 335 -9.22 11.62 22.95
C VAL A 335 -8.53 12.42 21.84
N GLU A 336 -7.25 12.13 21.55
CA GLU A 336 -6.39 12.86 20.59
C GLU A 336 -7.10 13.14 19.27
N GLU A 337 -7.83 12.17 18.71
CA GLU A 337 -8.48 12.30 17.41
C GLU A 337 -9.55 13.42 17.38
N HIS A 338 -10.24 13.66 18.49
CA HIS A 338 -11.21 14.76 18.59
C HIS A 338 -10.50 16.11 18.59
N TYR A 339 -9.39 16.22 19.33
CA TYR A 339 -8.57 17.42 19.34
C TYR A 339 -7.97 17.68 17.95
N ALA A 340 -7.47 16.64 17.28
CA ALA A 340 -6.95 16.75 15.92
C ALA A 340 -8.02 17.26 14.93
N CYS A 341 -9.26 16.77 15.03
CA CYS A 341 -10.37 17.27 14.21
C CYS A 341 -10.69 18.75 14.47
N MET A 342 -10.68 19.17 15.74
CA MET A 342 -10.90 20.56 16.12
C MET A 342 -9.75 21.49 15.69
N VAL A 343 -8.50 21.04 15.81
CA VAL A 343 -7.32 21.75 15.31
C VAL A 343 -7.38 21.89 13.78
N ASP A 344 -7.75 20.83 13.05
CA ASP A 344 -7.97 20.90 11.59
C ASP A 344 -9.09 21.89 11.23
N LEU A 345 -10.21 21.87 11.96
CA LEU A 345 -11.33 22.79 11.76
C LEU A 345 -10.93 24.26 11.97
N LEU A 346 -10.34 24.57 13.14
CA LEU A 346 -9.89 25.93 13.47
C LEU A 346 -8.78 26.41 12.54
N GLY A 347 -7.83 25.51 12.26
CA GLY A 347 -6.69 25.77 11.39
C GLY A 347 -7.12 26.13 9.97
N ARG A 348 -8.07 25.39 9.37
CA ARG A 348 -8.62 25.68 8.03
C ARG A 348 -9.45 26.95 8.00
N ALA A 349 -10.10 27.30 9.10
CA ALA A 349 -10.87 28.52 9.23
C ALA A 349 -10.01 29.78 9.40
N GLY A 350 -8.68 29.65 9.41
CA GLY A 350 -7.76 30.77 9.64
C GLY A 350 -7.62 31.17 11.11
N LYS A 351 -8.24 30.44 12.04
CA LYS A 351 -8.11 30.68 13.48
C LYS A 351 -6.88 29.96 14.05
N ILE A 352 -5.72 30.17 13.44
CA ILE A 352 -4.49 29.44 13.76
C ILE A 352 -4.05 29.67 15.21
N ASP A 353 -4.12 30.90 15.70
CA ASP A 353 -3.69 31.21 17.07
C ASP A 353 -4.64 30.55 18.10
N GLU A 354 -5.93 30.46 17.79
CA GLU A 354 -6.91 29.69 18.58
C GLU A 354 -6.59 28.18 18.54
N ALA A 355 -6.27 27.64 17.36
CA ALA A 355 -5.87 26.24 17.20
C ALA A 355 -4.59 25.90 17.97
N LEU A 356 -3.60 26.80 17.97
CA LEU A 356 -2.35 26.67 18.72
C LEU A 356 -2.59 26.74 20.23
N SER A 357 -3.44 27.67 20.69
CA SER A 357 -3.83 27.71 22.10
C SER A 357 -4.57 26.44 22.51
N PHE A 358 -5.47 25.95 21.65
CA PHE A 358 -6.26 24.75 21.91
C PHE A 358 -5.41 23.48 22.01
N ILE A 359 -4.46 23.27 21.09
CA ILE A 359 -3.55 22.12 21.14
C ILE A 359 -2.60 22.18 22.35
N ASN A 360 -2.17 23.37 22.76
CA ASN A 360 -1.31 23.54 23.95
C ASN A 360 -2.06 23.31 25.27
N ASN A 361 -3.39 23.47 25.28
CA ASN A 361 -4.25 23.24 26.44
C ASN A 361 -4.86 21.82 26.46
N MET A 362 -4.33 20.89 25.66
CA MET A 362 -4.76 19.50 25.69
C MET A 362 -4.44 18.86 27.05
N PRO A 363 -5.32 17.98 27.58
CA PRO A 363 -5.06 17.26 28.84
C PRO A 363 -3.87 16.30 28.76
N THR A 364 -3.51 15.88 27.55
CA THR A 364 -2.40 14.97 27.25
C THR A 364 -1.49 15.60 26.21
N GLU A 365 -0.25 15.10 26.10
CA GLU A 365 0.66 15.55 25.04
C GLU A 365 0.03 15.37 23.65
N PRO A 366 0.09 16.38 22.77
CA PRO A 366 -0.52 16.27 21.45
C PRO A 366 0.26 15.32 20.55
N GLY A 367 -0.43 14.37 19.94
CA GLY A 367 0.15 13.41 19.01
C GLY A 367 0.32 13.95 17.58
N ALA A 368 0.80 13.07 16.71
CA ALA A 368 1.18 13.41 15.32
C ALA A 368 0.00 13.95 14.49
N SER A 369 -1.22 13.47 14.75
CA SER A 369 -2.41 13.89 13.99
C SER A 369 -2.74 15.37 14.23
N ALA A 370 -2.64 15.83 15.47
CA ALA A 370 -2.95 17.21 15.84
C ALA A 370 -1.86 18.18 15.34
N TRP A 371 -0.58 17.85 15.52
CA TRP A 371 0.53 18.65 14.98
C TRP A 371 0.54 18.67 13.45
N GLY A 372 0.24 17.55 12.79
CA GLY A 372 0.10 17.47 11.34
C GLY A 372 -1.03 18.33 10.79
N ALA A 373 -2.18 18.39 11.49
CA ALA A 373 -3.28 19.29 11.15
C ALA A 373 -2.86 20.77 11.25
N LEU A 374 -2.17 21.14 12.33
CA LEU A 374 -1.69 22.51 12.53
C LEU A 374 -0.60 22.89 11.50
N LEU A 375 0.31 21.98 11.14
CA LEU A 375 1.29 22.20 10.08
C LEU A 375 0.61 22.44 8.72
N GLY A 376 -0.44 21.66 8.43
CA GLY A 376 -1.30 21.85 7.26
C GLY A 376 -1.96 23.23 7.24
N ALA A 377 -2.46 23.70 8.37
CA ALA A 377 -3.03 25.05 8.52
C ALA A 377 -1.98 26.15 8.31
N CYS A 378 -0.75 25.98 8.83
CA CYS A 378 0.34 26.92 8.63
C CYS A 378 0.65 27.12 7.14
N ARG A 379 0.50 26.07 6.32
CA ARG A 379 0.62 26.18 4.85
C ARG A 379 -0.51 27.00 4.24
N ILE A 380 -1.76 26.70 4.58
CA ILE A 380 -2.94 27.39 4.04
C ILE A 380 -2.84 28.91 4.29
N HIS A 381 -2.37 29.30 5.48
CA HIS A 381 -2.31 30.70 5.90
C HIS A 381 -0.89 31.29 5.91
N ARG A 382 0.08 30.63 5.29
CA ARG A 382 1.45 31.15 5.06
C ARG A 382 2.22 31.55 6.34
N ARG A 383 2.05 30.81 7.44
CA ARG A 383 2.72 31.05 8.73
C ARG A 383 4.02 30.24 8.83
N ALA A 384 5.07 30.69 8.13
CA ALA A 384 6.33 29.93 7.99
C ALA A 384 7.09 29.76 9.32
N GLU A 385 7.14 30.78 10.17
CA GLU A 385 7.83 30.71 11.47
C GLU A 385 7.18 29.68 12.39
N LEU A 386 5.85 29.74 12.53
CA LEU A 386 5.10 28.76 13.31
C LEU A 386 5.22 27.34 12.73
N ALA A 387 5.24 27.20 11.40
CA ALA A 387 5.43 25.90 10.75
C ALA A 387 6.75 25.24 11.16
N GLU A 388 7.83 26.01 11.33
CA GLU A 388 9.12 25.49 11.77
C GLU A 388 9.05 24.97 13.22
N GLU A 389 8.39 25.70 14.11
CA GLU A 389 8.18 25.27 15.50
C GLU A 389 7.33 24.00 15.58
N VAL A 390 6.24 23.95 14.80
CA VAL A 390 5.36 22.77 14.71
C VAL A 390 6.11 21.57 14.14
N ALA A 391 6.93 21.76 13.10
CA ALA A 391 7.73 20.68 12.52
C ALA A 391 8.72 20.09 13.53
N LYS A 392 9.34 20.93 14.39
CA LYS A 392 10.23 20.45 15.47
C LYS A 392 9.51 19.55 16.48
N LYS A 393 8.22 19.80 16.74
CA LYS A 393 7.39 18.97 17.63
C LYS A 393 6.87 17.70 16.93
N LEU A 394 6.61 17.76 15.62
CA LEU A 394 6.07 16.63 14.85
C LEU A 394 7.12 15.59 14.45
N LEU A 395 8.34 16.02 14.10
CA LEU A 395 9.40 15.12 13.62
C LEU A 395 9.72 13.93 14.55
N PRO A 396 9.76 14.09 15.89
CA PRO A 396 9.99 12.97 16.80
C PRO A 396 8.84 11.97 16.88
N LEU A 397 7.64 12.35 16.46
CA LEU A 397 6.42 11.53 16.57
C LEU A 397 6.17 10.67 15.33
N GLU A 398 6.80 10.99 14.20
CA GLU A 398 6.57 10.32 12.91
C GLU A 398 7.67 9.29 12.61
N SER A 399 7.27 8.07 12.25
CA SER A 399 8.19 7.02 11.79
C SER A 399 8.78 7.34 10.41
N ASP A 400 7.98 7.97 9.54
CA ASP A 400 8.43 8.51 8.25
C ASP A 400 8.40 10.04 8.28
N GLN A 401 9.58 10.64 8.42
CA GLN A 401 9.75 12.09 8.48
C GLN A 401 9.64 12.79 7.11
N SER A 402 9.56 12.04 6.01
CA SER A 402 9.57 12.59 4.64
C SER A 402 8.43 13.60 4.43
N GLY A 403 7.21 13.25 4.86
CA GLY A 403 6.03 14.10 4.72
C GLY A 403 6.15 15.45 5.42
N VAL A 404 6.77 15.47 6.61
CA VAL A 404 6.96 16.68 7.42
C VAL A 404 7.93 17.64 6.72
N TYR A 405 9.06 17.14 6.23
CA TYR A 405 10.03 17.97 5.50
C TYR A 405 9.49 18.44 4.16
N VAL A 406 8.75 17.60 3.42
CA VAL A 406 8.09 18.02 2.18
C VAL A 406 7.10 19.14 2.47
N MET A 407 6.29 19.02 3.52
CA MET A 407 5.34 20.07 3.89
C MET A 407 6.04 21.37 4.29
N LEU A 408 7.11 21.30 5.09
CA LEU A 408 7.90 22.47 5.47
C LEU A 408 8.57 23.13 4.27
N SER A 409 9.16 22.35 3.35
CA SER A 409 9.71 22.84 2.09
C SER A 409 8.63 23.53 1.25
N ASN A 410 7.41 23.01 1.22
CA ASN A 410 6.31 23.62 0.48
C ASN A 410 5.87 24.94 1.10
N ILE A 411 5.81 25.02 2.44
CA ILE A 411 5.49 26.25 3.18
C ILE A 411 6.53 27.34 2.90
N TYR A 412 7.81 27.01 2.94
CA TYR A 412 8.87 27.97 2.61
C TYR A 412 8.80 28.45 1.16
N ALA A 413 8.44 27.58 0.22
CA ALA A 413 8.23 27.97 -1.18
C ALA A 413 7.03 28.92 -1.33
N ASP A 414 5.92 28.68 -0.62
CA ASP A 414 4.72 29.53 -0.66
C ASP A 414 4.97 30.98 -0.20
N VAL A 415 5.95 31.19 0.69
CA VAL A 415 6.38 32.52 1.17
C VAL A 415 7.64 33.06 0.49
N GLY A 416 8.19 32.36 -0.51
CA GLY A 416 9.37 32.79 -1.26
C GLY A 416 10.72 32.63 -0.55
N MET A 417 10.79 31.85 0.54
CA MET A 417 12.02 31.58 1.29
C MET A 417 12.84 30.44 0.64
N TRP A 418 13.31 30.64 -0.59
CA TRP A 418 13.98 29.61 -1.40
C TRP A 418 15.28 29.06 -0.79
N GLU A 419 15.99 29.86 0.01
CA GLU A 419 17.16 29.38 0.74
C GLU A 419 16.79 28.34 1.79
N MET A 420 15.65 28.54 2.48
CA MET A 420 15.14 27.55 3.43
C MET A 420 14.66 26.29 2.71
N VAL A 421 14.03 26.42 1.53
CA VAL A 421 13.68 25.27 0.67
C VAL A 421 14.90 24.40 0.36
N LYS A 422 16.00 25.03 -0.08
CA LYS A 422 17.27 24.32 -0.36
C LYS A 422 17.78 23.61 0.89
N LYS A 423 17.85 24.30 2.03
CA LYS A 423 18.27 23.73 3.31
C LYS A 423 17.41 22.53 3.75
N THR A 424 16.09 22.63 3.62
CA THR A 424 15.16 21.54 3.97
C THR A 424 15.37 20.33 3.07
N ARG A 425 15.51 20.52 1.75
CA ARG A 425 15.76 19.42 0.80
C ARG A 425 17.13 18.77 1.02
N LEU A 426 18.17 19.54 1.32
CA LEU A 426 19.48 19.01 1.68
C LEU A 426 19.40 18.12 2.94
N LYS A 427 18.71 18.58 4.00
CA LYS A 427 18.48 17.78 5.20
C LYS A 427 17.73 16.48 4.93
N MET A 428 16.76 16.48 4.00
CA MET A 428 16.09 15.25 3.57
C MET A 428 17.08 14.28 2.92
N CYS A 429 17.92 14.78 2.01
CA CYS A 429 18.94 13.98 1.33
C CYS A 429 19.97 13.39 2.32
N GLU A 430 20.46 14.19 3.27
CA GLU A 430 21.40 13.75 4.31
C GLU A 430 20.83 12.62 5.19
N LYS A 431 19.51 12.63 5.41
CA LYS A 431 18.80 11.58 6.16
C LYS A 431 18.38 10.38 5.30
N GLY A 432 18.68 10.39 3.99
CA GLY A 432 18.22 9.35 3.06
C GLY A 432 16.71 9.30 2.85
N LEU A 433 15.99 10.40 3.13
CA LEU A 433 14.53 10.46 3.00
C LEU A 433 14.16 10.71 1.53
N LEU A 434 13.29 9.86 0.99
CA LEU A 434 12.79 10.00 -0.37
C LEU A 434 11.48 10.78 -0.39
N LYS A 435 11.34 11.68 -1.38
CA LYS A 435 10.09 12.38 -1.64
C LYS A 435 9.10 11.41 -2.30
N ILE A 436 7.92 11.27 -1.72
CA ILE A 436 6.80 10.56 -2.38
C ILE A 436 6.40 11.34 -3.63
N VAL A 437 6.49 10.68 -4.79
CA VAL A 437 6.08 11.27 -6.07
C VAL A 437 4.56 11.31 -6.16
N GLY A 438 4.03 12.46 -6.54
CA GLY A 438 2.60 12.64 -6.74
C GLY A 438 2.14 12.00 -8.04
N PHE A 439 1.18 11.08 -7.97
CA PHE A 439 0.55 10.50 -9.14
C PHE A 439 -0.97 10.48 -9.01
N THR A 440 -1.64 10.51 -10.16
CA THR A 440 -3.08 10.32 -10.27
C THR A 440 -3.36 9.03 -11.02
N SER A 441 -4.24 8.19 -10.48
CA SER A 441 -4.69 6.97 -11.13
C SER A 441 -6.12 7.10 -11.66
N ILE A 442 -6.40 6.43 -12.77
CA ILE A 442 -7.73 6.29 -13.37
C ILE A 442 -7.90 4.86 -13.88
N GLU A 443 -9.06 4.26 -13.62
CA GLU A 443 -9.40 2.93 -14.11
C GLU A 443 -10.37 3.04 -15.29
N ILE A 444 -9.98 2.50 -16.46
CA ILE A 444 -10.81 2.46 -17.65
C ILE A 444 -10.77 1.06 -18.25
N LYS A 445 -11.94 0.48 -18.53
CA LYS A 445 -12.07 -0.87 -19.13
C LYS A 445 -11.17 -1.91 -18.44
N GLU A 446 -11.18 -1.93 -17.10
CA GLU A 446 -10.40 -2.85 -16.25
C GLU A 446 -8.88 -2.65 -16.24
N LYS A 447 -8.38 -1.58 -16.88
CA LYS A 447 -6.97 -1.23 -16.83
C LYS A 447 -6.76 0.01 -15.97
N LEU A 448 -5.81 -0.07 -15.05
CA LEU A 448 -5.34 1.07 -14.26
C LEU A 448 -4.30 1.85 -15.07
N TYR A 449 -4.49 3.16 -15.16
CA TYR A 449 -3.56 4.08 -15.79
C TYR A 449 -3.03 5.05 -14.74
N LEU A 450 -1.72 5.26 -14.73
CA LEU A 450 -1.03 6.14 -13.80
C LEU A 450 -0.47 7.35 -14.55
N PHE A 451 -0.72 8.53 -14.00
CA PHE A 451 -0.23 9.80 -14.50
C PHE A 451 0.65 10.44 -13.43
N SER A 452 1.89 10.78 -13.77
CA SER A 452 2.78 11.57 -12.92
C SER A 452 3.15 12.88 -13.64
N SER A 453 3.62 13.87 -12.89
CA SER A 453 4.14 15.11 -13.48
C SER A 453 5.46 14.91 -14.24
N GLU A 454 6.18 13.83 -13.96
CA GLU A 454 7.47 13.49 -14.57
C GLU A 454 7.29 12.69 -15.87
N ASP A 455 6.18 11.93 -15.98
CA ASP A 455 5.81 11.13 -17.17
C ASP A 455 5.13 11.93 -18.29
N ARG A 456 5.38 13.24 -18.36
CA ARG A 456 4.82 14.13 -19.39
C ARG A 456 5.07 13.62 -20.82
N PHE A 457 6.13 12.83 -20.99
CA PHE A 457 6.54 12.21 -22.25
C PHE A 457 5.94 10.82 -22.52
N ALA A 458 5.47 10.09 -21.51
CA ALA A 458 4.91 8.75 -21.67
C ALA A 458 3.53 8.75 -22.35
N TYR A 459 2.80 9.87 -22.27
CA TYR A 459 1.48 10.06 -22.85
C TYR A 459 1.43 11.19 -23.88
N LYS A 460 2.46 11.31 -24.74
CA LYS A 460 2.37 12.10 -25.98
C LYS A 460 1.35 11.47 -26.94
N ASN A 461 0.08 11.62 -26.58
CA ASN A 461 -1.05 11.29 -27.41
C ASN A 461 -1.61 12.63 -27.91
N THR A 462 -1.50 12.85 -29.22
CA THR A 462 -1.97 14.07 -29.90
C THR A 462 -3.42 14.40 -29.57
N GLN A 463 -4.25 13.40 -29.26
CA GLN A 463 -5.64 13.59 -28.85
C GLN A 463 -5.78 14.19 -27.44
N ILE A 464 -4.92 13.81 -26.49
CA ILE A 464 -4.94 14.37 -25.12
C ILE A 464 -4.53 15.85 -25.18
N GLU A 465 -3.45 16.17 -25.89
CA GLU A 465 -2.99 17.55 -26.06
C GLU A 465 -4.02 18.41 -26.78
N SER A 466 -4.61 17.90 -27.86
CA SER A 466 -5.67 18.61 -28.61
C SER A 466 -6.90 18.90 -27.74
N LEU A 467 -7.42 17.88 -27.03
CA LEU A 467 -8.57 18.07 -26.15
C LEU A 467 -8.24 19.01 -24.99
N TRP A 468 -7.04 18.90 -24.40
CA TRP A 468 -6.62 19.79 -23.32
C TRP A 468 -6.54 21.24 -23.78
N ASN A 469 -5.97 21.51 -24.96
CA ASN A 469 -5.89 22.87 -25.50
C ASN A 469 -7.28 23.47 -25.75
N SER A 470 -8.20 22.68 -26.33
CA SER A 470 -9.59 23.12 -26.51
C SER A 470 -10.30 23.40 -25.19
N LEU A 471 -10.12 22.53 -24.19
CA LEU A 471 -10.67 22.75 -22.85
C LEU A 471 -10.08 24.01 -22.21
N LYS A 472 -8.76 24.21 -22.31
CA LYS A 472 -8.05 25.36 -21.74
C LYS A 472 -8.58 26.69 -22.29
N GLU A 473 -8.85 26.78 -23.59
CA GLU A 473 -9.45 27.97 -24.22
C GLU A 473 -10.86 28.23 -23.68
N ARG A 474 -11.74 27.22 -23.72
CA ARG A 474 -13.12 27.33 -23.23
C ARG A 474 -13.19 27.65 -21.73
N MET A 475 -12.25 27.13 -20.94
CA MET A 475 -12.13 27.46 -19.52
C MET A 475 -11.80 28.94 -19.34
N ARG A 476 -10.86 29.49 -20.12
CA ARG A 476 -10.48 30.92 -20.05
C ARG A 476 -11.64 31.83 -20.44
N GLU A 477 -12.41 31.47 -21.47
CA GLU A 477 -13.63 32.20 -21.85
C GLU A 477 -14.67 32.27 -20.73
N LEU A 478 -14.74 31.23 -19.90
CA LEU A 478 -15.61 31.18 -18.72
C LEU A 478 -15.00 31.84 -17.47
N GLY A 479 -13.80 32.42 -17.56
CA GLY A 479 -13.15 33.15 -16.47
C GLY A 479 -12.20 32.32 -15.60
N TYR A 480 -11.76 31.14 -16.04
CA TYR A 480 -10.72 30.38 -15.35
C TYR A 480 -9.36 31.09 -15.44
N VAL A 481 -8.76 31.37 -14.28
CA VAL A 481 -7.41 31.91 -14.15
C VAL A 481 -6.54 30.88 -13.42
N PRO A 482 -5.43 30.40 -14.01
CA PRO A 482 -4.51 29.48 -13.34
C PRO A 482 -3.92 30.10 -12.08
N ASP A 483 -3.99 29.37 -10.96
CA ASP A 483 -3.41 29.83 -9.69
C ASP A 483 -1.94 29.37 -9.56
N LEU A 484 -1.03 30.28 -9.94
CA LEU A 484 0.41 30.02 -9.99
C LEU A 484 1.02 29.70 -8.61
N ARG A 485 0.33 30.02 -7.51
CA ARG A 485 0.79 29.72 -6.15
C ARG A 485 0.92 28.22 -5.90
N PHE A 486 0.23 27.38 -6.68
CA PHE A 486 0.36 25.93 -6.57
C PHE A 486 1.60 25.34 -7.25
N VAL A 487 2.45 26.17 -7.87
CA VAL A 487 3.75 25.75 -8.40
C VAL A 487 4.87 26.17 -7.45
N LEU A 488 5.41 25.19 -6.73
CA LEU A 488 6.40 25.39 -5.66
C LEU A 488 7.84 25.32 -6.19
N HIS A 489 8.06 25.91 -7.36
CA HIS A 489 9.36 25.97 -8.05
C HIS A 489 9.72 27.42 -8.35
N ASP A 490 11.01 27.73 -8.18
CA ASP A 490 11.59 29.05 -8.46
C ASP A 490 11.82 29.20 -9.96
N VAL A 491 10.74 29.40 -10.69
CA VAL A 491 10.70 29.57 -12.14
C VAL A 491 9.78 30.75 -12.48
N ASP A 492 9.92 31.29 -13.68
CA ASP A 492 9.05 32.37 -14.15
C ASP A 492 7.58 31.92 -14.27
N ASP A 493 6.69 32.90 -14.37
CA ASP A 493 5.25 32.65 -14.37
C ASP A 493 4.76 31.93 -15.64
N GLU A 494 5.48 32.04 -16.75
CA GLU A 494 5.19 31.32 -18.00
C GLU A 494 5.43 29.82 -17.80
N VAL A 495 6.59 29.45 -17.25
CA VAL A 495 6.94 28.08 -16.90
C VAL A 495 5.99 27.54 -15.82
N LYS A 496 5.60 28.35 -14.82
CA LYS A 496 4.58 27.92 -13.83
C LYS A 496 3.26 27.56 -14.49
N GLN A 497 2.77 28.37 -15.44
CA GLN A 497 1.55 28.03 -16.17
C GLN A 497 1.68 26.73 -16.95
N GLU A 498 2.83 26.48 -17.56
CA GLU A 498 3.10 25.22 -18.24
C GLU A 498 3.10 24.04 -17.26
N VAL A 499 3.75 24.17 -16.10
CA VAL A 499 3.75 23.12 -15.06
C VAL A 499 2.33 22.80 -14.60
N LEU A 500 1.49 23.81 -14.33
CA LEU A 500 0.08 23.62 -13.97
C LEU A 500 -0.72 22.87 -15.04
N CYS A 501 -0.41 23.08 -16.32
CA CYS A 501 -1.04 22.34 -17.41
C CYS A 501 -0.64 20.85 -17.39
N GLY A 502 0.56 20.54 -16.90
CA GLY A 502 1.09 19.18 -16.79
C GLY A 502 0.70 18.44 -15.53
N HIS A 503 -0.15 18.98 -14.66
CA HIS A 503 -0.56 18.28 -13.45
C HIS A 503 -1.30 16.98 -13.77
N SER A 504 -0.91 15.90 -13.09
CA SER A 504 -1.43 14.54 -13.32
C SER A 504 -2.96 14.44 -13.26
N GLU A 505 -3.60 15.26 -12.43
CA GLU A 505 -5.05 15.29 -12.26
C GLU A 505 -5.77 15.73 -13.54
N LYS A 506 -5.26 16.79 -14.18
CA LYS A 506 -5.80 17.32 -15.43
C LYS A 506 -5.61 16.30 -16.55
N LEU A 507 -4.42 15.71 -16.65
CA LEU A 507 -4.10 14.67 -17.63
C LEU A 507 -5.03 13.45 -17.46
N ALA A 508 -5.22 12.97 -16.24
CA ALA A 508 -6.11 11.85 -15.95
C ALA A 508 -7.58 12.15 -16.28
N ILE A 509 -8.06 13.39 -16.02
CA ILE A 509 -9.41 13.81 -16.40
C ILE A 509 -9.58 13.80 -17.91
N VAL A 510 -8.64 14.41 -18.66
CA VAL A 510 -8.67 14.46 -20.13
C VAL A 510 -8.62 13.05 -20.72
N PHE A 511 -7.73 12.20 -20.21
CA PHE A 511 -7.67 10.79 -20.61
C PHE A 511 -8.99 10.07 -20.33
N GLY A 512 -9.61 10.33 -19.17
CA GLY A 512 -10.93 9.83 -18.81
C GLY A 512 -12.01 10.26 -19.79
N LEU A 513 -12.04 11.53 -20.19
CA LEU A 513 -13.01 12.06 -21.16
C LEU A 513 -12.92 11.37 -22.52
N LEU A 514 -11.71 11.09 -23.00
CA LEU A 514 -11.48 10.43 -24.29
C LEU A 514 -11.83 8.93 -24.29
N ASN A 515 -11.64 8.25 -23.16
CA ASN A 515 -11.65 6.78 -23.12
C ASN A 515 -12.86 6.18 -22.38
N SER A 516 -13.75 7.01 -21.83
CA SER A 516 -14.97 6.56 -21.14
C SER A 516 -16.23 6.83 -21.96
N GLY A 517 -17.26 6.00 -21.75
CA GLY A 517 -18.54 6.14 -22.44
C GLY A 517 -19.23 7.47 -22.13
N GLU A 518 -20.07 7.92 -23.05
CA GLU A 518 -20.85 9.16 -22.92
C GLU A 518 -21.69 9.15 -21.62
N GLY A 519 -21.74 10.27 -20.92
CA GLY A 519 -22.45 10.42 -19.64
C GLY A 519 -21.83 9.70 -18.43
N MET A 520 -20.82 8.82 -18.60
CA MET A 520 -20.23 8.13 -17.45
C MET A 520 -19.45 9.10 -16.53
N PRO A 521 -19.52 8.96 -15.19
CA PRO A 521 -18.69 9.78 -14.31
C PRO A 521 -17.20 9.46 -14.47
N ILE A 522 -16.35 10.49 -14.57
CA ILE A 522 -14.90 10.35 -14.54
C ILE A 522 -14.46 10.17 -13.08
N ARG A 523 -13.69 9.12 -12.79
CA ARG A 523 -13.19 8.83 -11.43
C ARG A 523 -11.68 8.83 -11.44
N ILE A 524 -11.07 9.70 -10.65
CA ILE A 524 -9.62 9.75 -10.49
C ILE A 524 -9.24 9.68 -9.02
N THR A 525 -8.09 9.08 -8.73
CA THR A 525 -7.54 9.01 -7.37
C THR A 525 -6.15 9.61 -7.34
N LYS A 526 -5.94 10.63 -6.52
CA LYS A 526 -4.64 11.21 -6.22
C LYS A 526 -4.07 10.56 -4.96
N ASN A 527 -2.81 10.14 -5.00
CA ASN A 527 -2.11 9.60 -3.83
C ASN A 527 -1.76 10.66 -2.76
N MET A 528 -2.04 11.93 -3.04
CA MET A 528 -1.82 13.10 -2.21
C MET A 528 -3.05 14.02 -2.27
N ARG A 529 -3.01 15.18 -1.60
CA ARG A 529 -4.07 16.20 -1.74
C ARG A 529 -4.14 16.69 -3.19
N VAL A 530 -5.33 16.69 -3.78
CA VAL A 530 -5.57 17.28 -5.11
C VAL A 530 -5.21 18.75 -5.06
N CYS A 531 -4.40 19.23 -6.00
CA CYS A 531 -4.01 20.64 -6.12
C CYS A 531 -5.24 21.58 -6.24
N GLY A 532 -5.18 22.77 -5.62
CA GLY A 532 -6.31 23.71 -5.62
C GLY A 532 -6.63 24.26 -7.01
N ASP A 533 -5.60 24.50 -7.84
CA ASP A 533 -5.80 24.85 -9.25
C ASP A 533 -6.43 23.70 -10.04
N CYS A 534 -6.03 22.44 -9.79
CA CYS A 534 -6.66 21.27 -10.41
C CYS A 534 -8.11 21.10 -9.96
N HIS A 535 -8.39 21.37 -8.68
CA HIS A 535 -9.75 21.37 -8.13
C HIS A 535 -10.62 22.41 -8.86
N THR A 536 -10.16 23.65 -8.95
CA THR A 536 -10.86 24.71 -9.70
C THR A 536 -11.03 24.34 -11.18
N ALA A 537 -9.98 23.87 -11.83
CA ALA A 537 -10.02 23.46 -13.23
C ALA A 537 -11.07 22.37 -13.48
N SER A 538 -11.18 21.38 -12.59
CA SER A 538 -12.17 20.31 -12.71
C SER A 538 -13.61 20.82 -12.72
N LYS A 539 -13.92 21.92 -12.00
CA LYS A 539 -15.24 22.57 -12.02
C LYS A 539 -15.58 23.08 -13.41
N PHE A 540 -14.67 23.83 -14.01
CA PHE A 540 -14.86 24.33 -15.38
C PHE A 540 -14.95 23.17 -16.38
N ILE A 541 -14.08 22.16 -16.28
CA ILE A 541 -14.15 20.99 -17.16
C ILE A 541 -15.51 20.30 -17.03
N SER A 542 -16.02 20.11 -15.81
CA SER A 542 -17.34 19.52 -15.58
C SER A 542 -18.47 20.35 -16.20
N LEU A 543 -18.42 21.68 -16.05
CA LEU A 543 -19.39 22.61 -16.65
C LEU A 543 -19.37 22.56 -18.19
N ILE A 544 -18.18 22.53 -18.77
CA ILE A 544 -17.92 22.54 -20.22
C ILE A 544 -18.35 21.23 -20.88
N THR A 545 -18.08 20.10 -20.22
CA THR A 545 -18.30 18.75 -20.76
C THR A 545 -19.61 18.12 -20.32
N ARG A 546 -20.30 18.71 -19.33
CA ARG A 546 -21.48 18.14 -18.65
C ARG A 546 -21.23 16.75 -18.06
N ARG A 547 -19.96 16.46 -17.72
CA ARG A 547 -19.55 15.19 -17.09
C ARG A 547 -19.37 15.40 -15.59
N LYS A 548 -19.90 14.47 -14.80
CA LYS A 548 -19.57 14.36 -13.38
C LYS A 548 -18.13 13.89 -13.21
N ILE A 549 -17.35 14.61 -12.40
CA ILE A 549 -15.97 14.24 -12.06
C ILE A 549 -15.94 13.93 -10.56
N ILE A 550 -15.43 12.77 -10.20
CA ILE A 550 -15.25 12.33 -8.81
C ILE A 550 -13.74 12.21 -8.60
N MET A 551 -13.18 13.10 -7.80
CA MET A 551 -11.76 13.06 -7.45
C MET A 551 -11.62 12.60 -6.01
N ARG A 552 -10.79 11.58 -5.79
CA ARG A 552 -10.39 11.12 -4.46
C ARG A 552 -8.99 11.66 -4.16
N ASP A 553 -8.81 12.29 -3.01
CA ASP A 553 -7.49 12.52 -2.42
C ASP A 553 -7.27 11.59 -1.21
N VAL A 554 -6.21 11.81 -0.42
CA VAL A 554 -5.84 10.94 0.71
C VAL A 554 -6.98 10.72 1.70
N LYS A 555 -7.81 11.73 1.96
CA LYS A 555 -8.82 11.70 3.02
C LYS A 555 -10.24 12.06 2.54
N ARG A 556 -10.41 12.61 1.33
CA ARG A 556 -11.67 13.21 0.87
C ARG A 556 -12.02 12.88 -0.57
N PHE A 557 -13.31 13.01 -0.86
CA PHE A 557 -13.87 13.02 -2.19
C PHE A 557 -14.40 14.39 -2.56
N HIS A 558 -14.15 14.78 -3.81
CA HIS A 558 -14.68 15.97 -4.45
C HIS A 558 -15.62 15.51 -5.56
N HIS A 559 -16.92 15.71 -5.36
CA HIS A 559 -17.93 15.42 -6.38
C HIS A 559 -18.21 16.70 -7.14
N VAL A 560 -17.66 16.78 -8.35
CA VAL A 560 -17.78 17.96 -9.19
C VAL A 560 -18.82 17.69 -10.27
N GLN A 561 -19.84 18.53 -10.30
CA GLN A 561 -20.95 18.43 -11.23
C GLN A 561 -21.45 19.83 -11.58
N ASP A 562 -21.57 20.12 -12.87
CA ASP A 562 -22.10 21.38 -13.39
C ASP A 562 -21.40 22.63 -12.81
N GLY A 563 -20.08 22.54 -12.61
CA GLY A 563 -19.27 23.64 -12.07
C GLY A 563 -19.26 23.79 -10.56
N VAL A 564 -19.99 22.93 -9.83
CA VAL A 564 -20.05 22.96 -8.36
C VAL A 564 -19.38 21.72 -7.78
N CYS A 565 -18.64 21.89 -6.69
CA CYS A 565 -18.05 20.77 -5.94
C CYS A 565 -18.81 20.54 -4.63
N SER A 566 -18.94 19.27 -4.22
CA SER A 566 -19.55 18.90 -2.93
C SER A 566 -18.86 19.48 -1.70
N CYS A 567 -17.62 19.97 -1.80
CA CYS A 567 -16.94 20.65 -0.70
C CYS A 567 -17.35 22.12 -0.49
N GLY A 568 -18.23 22.68 -1.34
CA GLY A 568 -18.65 24.07 -1.23
C GLY A 568 -17.51 25.09 -1.41
N ASP A 569 -16.48 24.72 -2.19
CA ASP A 569 -15.23 25.48 -2.36
C ASP A 569 -14.38 25.66 -1.09
N TYR A 570 -14.70 24.91 -0.02
CA TYR A 570 -13.89 24.79 1.18
C TYR A 570 -12.78 23.73 1.00
N TRP A 571 -11.91 23.97 0.01
CA TRP A 571 -10.86 23.05 -0.44
C TRP A 571 -9.79 22.79 0.64
#